data_AF-A0A660XYM9-F1
#
_entry.id   AF-A0A660XYM9-F1
#
_cell.length_a   1.000
_cell.length_b   1.000
_cell.length_c   1.000
_cell.angle_alpha   90.00
_cell.angle_beta   90.00
_cell.angle_gamma   90.00
#
_symmetry.space_group_name_H-M   'P 1'
#
loop_
_entity.id
_entity.type
_entity.pdbx_description
1 polymer ?
#
loop_
_entity_poly.entity_id
_entity_poly.type
_entity_poly.pdbx_seq_one_letter_code
_entity_poly.pdbx_strand_id
1 'polypeptide(L)'
;DRWSTENIWRNSGYREMADATEVRLVDLEEEGEIMGVPGGKFTKTLLLSRWVRREEVFFVDVPKMKTHNLAVTTLCTKNLMGTVLCPDRHFCFRARAHSIAKTGSLDLYESSFAELLIDLVSAVRPDLCVVEGVVGRDGTAFHRGENLRTWTVVAGRNPVTVDAYTSYLMGFKPRAIPYLREAEERGLGEIEPGRIRARIEGDPLPSEGMGFQVISWDGRNHPELYRRSPASWKYPEGKFQR
;
A
#
# COMPACT_ATOMS: atom_id res chain seq x y z
N ASP A 1 -2.46 20.86 18.63
CA ASP A 1 -3.58 20.44 17.77
C ASP A 1 -3.72 18.92 17.84
N ARG A 2 -4.94 18.36 17.95
CA ARG A 2 -5.18 16.91 18.14
C ARG A 2 -4.49 16.04 17.07
N TRP A 3 -4.28 16.61 15.89
CA TRP A 3 -3.73 15.94 14.71
C TRP A 3 -2.28 16.29 14.41
N SER A 4 -1.56 16.97 15.31
CA SER A 4 -0.13 17.20 15.12
C SER A 4 0.64 15.86 15.11
N THR A 5 1.71 15.79 14.33
CA THR A 5 2.60 14.62 14.27
C THR A 5 3.07 14.18 15.65
N GLU A 6 3.37 15.14 16.53
CA GLU A 6 3.72 14.88 17.93
C GLU A 6 2.64 14.11 18.70
N ASN A 7 1.37 14.49 18.51
CA ASN A 7 0.26 13.82 19.18
C ASN A 7 0.04 12.42 18.61
N ILE A 8 0.28 12.21 17.31
CA ILE A 8 0.23 10.88 16.68
C ILE A 8 1.32 9.97 17.26
N TRP A 9 2.55 10.47 17.36
CA TRP A 9 3.66 9.70 17.94
C TRP A 9 3.40 9.31 19.39
N ARG A 10 2.94 10.26 20.23
CA ARG A 10 2.63 9.98 21.63
C ARG A 10 1.50 8.95 21.77
N ASN A 11 0.38 9.14 21.06
CA ASN A 11 -0.78 8.26 21.20
C ASN A 11 -0.57 6.85 20.61
N SER A 12 0.41 6.68 19.72
CA SER A 12 0.72 5.41 19.08
C SER A 12 1.94 4.70 19.69
N GLY A 13 2.50 5.23 20.78
CA GLY A 13 3.65 4.64 21.48
C GLY A 13 5.01 4.88 20.83
N TYR A 14 5.11 5.70 19.76
CA TYR A 14 6.39 5.98 19.10
C TYR A 14 7.34 6.78 19.99
N ARG A 15 6.82 7.67 20.85
CA ARG A 15 7.66 8.43 21.78
C ARG A 15 8.34 7.52 22.81
N GLU A 16 7.56 6.62 23.42
CA GLU A 16 8.07 5.63 24.36
C GLU A 16 9.09 4.70 23.69
N MET A 17 8.81 4.25 22.45
CA MET A 17 9.75 3.45 21.67
C MET A 17 11.03 4.23 21.35
N ALA A 18 10.93 5.49 20.94
CA ALA A 18 12.05 6.34 20.62
C ALA A 18 12.97 6.58 21.82
N ASP A 19 12.38 6.88 22.98
CA ASP A 19 13.13 7.09 24.23
C ASP A 19 13.81 5.80 24.69
N ALA A 20 13.16 4.64 24.52
CA ALA A 20 13.71 3.34 24.95
C ALA A 20 14.79 2.76 24.02
N THR A 21 14.81 3.17 22.75
CA THR A 21 15.74 2.63 21.73
C THR A 21 16.72 3.67 21.22
N GLU A 22 16.67 4.89 21.75
CA GLU A 22 17.49 6.03 21.34
C GLU A 22 17.37 6.37 19.84
N VAL A 23 16.24 6.01 19.21
CA VAL A 23 15.98 6.35 17.80
C VAL A 23 15.32 7.72 17.68
N ARG A 24 15.71 8.46 16.64
CA ARG A 24 15.13 9.76 16.34
C ARG A 24 13.83 9.60 15.54
N LEU A 25 12.75 10.21 16.04
CA LEU A 25 11.53 10.43 15.26
C LEU A 25 11.71 11.66 14.34
N VAL A 26 11.29 11.52 13.09
CA VAL A 26 11.41 12.56 12.06
C VAL A 26 10.04 12.77 11.44
N ASP A 27 9.60 14.03 11.41
CA ASP A 27 8.40 14.41 10.66
C ASP A 27 8.80 14.60 9.18
N LEU A 28 8.26 13.76 8.32
CA LEU A 28 8.55 13.81 6.89
C LEU A 28 7.94 15.04 6.21
N GLU A 29 7.02 15.77 6.86
CA GLU A 29 6.38 16.98 6.31
C GLU A 29 7.19 18.27 6.43
N GLU A 30 8.23 18.31 7.27
CA GLU A 30 9.00 19.54 7.52
C GLU A 30 9.91 19.93 6.33
N GLU A 31 10.32 18.94 5.55
CA GLU A 31 11.47 19.06 4.66
C GLU A 31 11.15 18.54 3.25
N GLY A 32 10.53 19.37 2.42
CA GLY A 32 10.05 19.01 1.07
C GLY A 32 10.94 19.41 -0.10
N GLU A 33 10.87 18.65 -1.20
CA GLU A 33 11.44 18.96 -2.51
C GLU A 33 10.50 18.51 -3.64
N ILE A 34 10.31 19.35 -4.67
CA ILE A 34 9.55 18.97 -5.86
C ILE A 34 10.43 18.10 -6.75
N MET A 35 9.98 16.89 -7.03
CA MET A 35 10.75 15.92 -7.80
C MET A 35 10.05 15.56 -9.09
N GLY A 36 10.83 15.30 -10.14
CA GLY A 36 10.32 14.72 -11.38
C GLY A 36 9.88 13.27 -11.18
N VAL A 37 8.83 12.88 -11.90
CA VAL A 37 8.32 11.50 -11.96
C VAL A 37 8.73 10.86 -13.29
N PRO A 38 9.75 9.98 -13.31
CA PRO A 38 10.16 9.29 -14.52
C PRO A 38 9.02 8.46 -15.10
N GLY A 39 8.67 8.70 -16.37
CA GLY A 39 7.58 7.99 -17.03
C GLY A 39 6.20 8.21 -16.42
N GLY A 40 6.00 9.30 -15.66
CA GLY A 40 4.74 9.57 -14.97
C GLY A 40 3.55 9.67 -15.93
N LYS A 41 2.49 8.90 -15.66
CA LYS A 41 1.25 8.89 -16.46
C LYS A 41 0.21 9.86 -15.91
N PHE A 42 0.07 9.96 -14.59
CA PHE A 42 -0.91 10.83 -13.95
C PHE A 42 -0.32 12.21 -13.67
N THR A 43 0.91 12.27 -13.18
CA THR A 43 1.61 13.51 -12.86
C THR A 43 3.07 13.48 -13.27
N LYS A 44 3.64 14.66 -13.53
CA LYS A 44 5.05 14.82 -13.93
C LYS A 44 5.95 15.14 -12.75
N THR A 45 5.38 15.57 -11.63
CA THR A 45 6.13 15.92 -10.42
C THR A 45 5.37 15.55 -9.16
N LEU A 46 6.11 15.31 -8.08
CA LEU A 46 5.56 15.13 -6.73
C LEU A 46 6.40 15.92 -5.72
N LEU A 47 5.73 16.59 -4.78
CA LEU A 47 6.39 17.14 -3.59
C LEU A 47 6.69 16.00 -2.60
N LEU A 48 7.97 15.67 -2.43
CA LEU A 48 8.44 14.55 -1.63
C LEU A 48 9.33 15.00 -0.48
N SER A 49 9.40 14.19 0.58
CA SER A 49 10.29 14.44 1.71
C SER A 49 11.74 14.26 1.27
N ARG A 50 12.62 15.21 1.60
CA ARG A 50 14.03 15.15 1.18
C ARG A 50 14.76 13.94 1.77
N TRP A 51 14.26 13.39 2.89
CA TRP A 51 14.84 12.21 3.55
C TRP A 51 14.93 10.99 2.65
N VAL A 52 13.96 10.79 1.74
CA VAL A 52 13.92 9.57 0.90
C VAL A 52 14.88 9.62 -0.29
N ARG A 53 15.68 10.69 -0.44
CA ARG A 53 16.62 10.89 -1.55
C ARG A 53 18.04 11.20 -1.12
N ARG A 54 18.27 11.33 0.19
CA ARG A 54 19.61 11.50 0.76
C ARG A 54 20.44 10.25 0.47
N GLU A 55 21.58 10.41 -0.19
CA GLU A 55 22.46 9.30 -0.57
C GLU A 55 23.03 8.57 0.65
N GLU A 56 23.12 9.27 1.78
CA GLU A 56 23.56 8.74 3.06
C GLU A 56 22.47 7.96 3.83
N VAL A 57 21.25 7.91 3.32
CA VAL A 57 20.12 7.22 3.96
C VAL A 57 19.89 5.87 3.31
N PHE A 58 19.94 4.81 4.11
CA PHE A 58 19.39 3.51 3.73
C PHE A 58 17.90 3.47 4.08
N PHE A 59 17.04 3.57 3.07
CA PHE A 59 15.61 3.71 3.26
C PHE A 59 14.92 2.35 3.39
N VAL A 60 14.42 2.05 4.59
CA VAL A 60 13.62 0.86 4.88
C VAL A 60 12.14 1.22 4.99
N ASP A 61 11.31 0.58 4.18
CA ASP A 61 9.84 0.70 4.22
C ASP A 61 9.23 -0.49 4.97
N VAL A 62 8.51 -0.22 6.07
CA VAL A 62 7.99 -1.24 7.00
C VAL A 62 6.45 -1.14 7.15
N PRO A 63 5.67 -1.50 6.12
CA PRO A 63 4.22 -1.44 6.19
C PRO A 63 3.61 -2.64 6.94
N LYS A 64 2.36 -2.45 7.39
CA LYS A 64 1.52 -3.55 7.87
C LYS A 64 0.93 -4.37 6.72
N MET A 65 0.90 -5.70 6.88
CA MET A 65 0.13 -6.60 6.01
C MET A 65 -1.37 -6.34 6.17
N LYS A 66 -1.96 -5.58 5.25
CA LYS A 66 -3.31 -5.06 5.42
C LYS A 66 -4.04 -4.81 4.11
N THR A 67 -5.36 -4.98 4.14
CA THR A 67 -6.25 -4.64 3.02
C THR A 67 -6.84 -3.24 3.15
N HIS A 68 -7.29 -2.70 2.02
CA HIS A 68 -7.98 -1.42 1.92
C HIS A 68 -8.97 -1.48 0.74
N ASN A 69 -10.10 -0.76 0.84
CA ASN A 69 -11.13 -0.77 -0.20
C ASN A 69 -10.63 -0.21 -1.54
N LEU A 70 -10.01 0.97 -1.53
CA LEU A 70 -9.29 1.50 -2.70
C LEU A 70 -8.00 0.69 -2.91
N ALA A 71 -7.72 0.20 -4.12
CA ALA A 71 -6.51 -0.57 -4.49
C ALA A 71 -6.24 -1.91 -3.75
N VAL A 72 -7.23 -2.48 -3.06
CA VAL A 72 -7.23 -3.83 -2.42
C VAL A 72 -6.29 -4.00 -1.23
N THR A 73 -5.01 -3.65 -1.36
CA THR A 73 -3.96 -3.80 -0.34
C THR A 73 -3.35 -2.44 0.02
N THR A 74 -2.61 -2.37 1.13
CA THR A 74 -1.79 -1.19 1.50
C THR A 74 -0.33 -1.45 1.18
N LEU A 75 0.31 -2.33 1.95
CA LEU A 75 1.67 -2.82 1.74
C LEU A 75 2.68 -1.70 1.43
N CYS A 76 3.76 -1.99 0.71
CA CYS A 76 4.88 -1.06 0.53
C CYS A 76 4.50 0.11 -0.38
N THR A 77 3.87 -0.19 -1.52
CA THR A 77 3.58 0.82 -2.54
C THR A 77 2.73 1.98 -2.02
N LYS A 78 1.71 1.73 -1.19
CA LYS A 78 0.94 2.82 -0.57
C LYS A 78 1.61 3.40 0.66
N ASN A 79 2.45 2.66 1.38
CA ASN A 79 3.10 3.22 2.55
C ASN A 79 4.03 4.36 2.17
N LEU A 80 4.60 4.31 0.95
CA LEU A 80 5.30 5.43 0.32
C LEU A 80 4.47 6.72 0.23
N MET A 81 3.13 6.68 0.26
CA MET A 81 2.34 7.92 0.32
C MET A 81 2.71 8.78 1.54
N GLY A 82 3.21 8.18 2.62
CA GLY A 82 3.70 8.90 3.80
C GLY A 82 4.92 9.79 3.53
N THR A 83 5.60 9.59 2.40
CA THR A 83 6.77 10.37 1.97
C THR A 83 6.39 11.55 1.06
N VAL A 84 5.13 11.66 0.65
CA VAL A 84 4.62 12.73 -0.22
C VAL A 84 4.05 13.84 0.64
N LEU A 85 4.47 15.08 0.46
CA LEU A 85 3.97 16.18 1.28
C LEU A 85 2.59 16.65 0.87
N CYS A 86 1.88 17.26 1.81
CA CYS A 86 0.69 18.05 1.48
C CYS A 86 1.05 19.26 0.59
N PRO A 87 0.22 19.59 -0.41
CA PRO A 87 -1.10 19.02 -0.70
C PRO A 87 -1.08 17.77 -1.61
N ASP A 88 0.07 17.41 -2.20
CA ASP A 88 0.19 16.34 -3.20
C ASP A 88 -0.20 14.95 -2.66
N ARG A 89 0.00 14.73 -1.35
CA ARG A 89 -0.32 13.49 -0.60
C ARG A 89 -1.77 13.01 -0.76
N HIS A 90 -2.71 13.91 -1.08
CA HIS A 90 -4.14 13.59 -1.16
C HIS A 90 -4.52 12.79 -2.42
N PHE A 91 -3.91 11.61 -2.63
CA PHE A 91 -4.07 10.79 -3.85
C PHE A 91 -5.52 10.38 -4.09
N CYS A 92 -6.25 10.00 -3.05
CA CYS A 92 -7.68 9.67 -3.17
C CYS A 92 -8.49 10.85 -3.72
N PHE A 93 -8.23 12.06 -3.24
CA PHE A 93 -8.91 13.25 -3.74
C PHE A 93 -8.51 13.56 -5.18
N ARG A 94 -7.21 13.50 -5.49
CA ARG A 94 -6.66 13.75 -6.84
C ARG A 94 -7.22 12.77 -7.87
N ALA A 95 -7.19 11.47 -7.58
CA ALA A 95 -7.73 10.43 -8.45
C ALA A 95 -9.25 10.58 -8.64
N ARG A 96 -9.99 10.90 -7.57
CA ARG A 96 -11.44 11.14 -7.65
C ARG A 96 -11.76 12.35 -8.53
N ALA A 97 -11.09 13.47 -8.30
CA ALA A 97 -11.26 14.69 -9.06
C ALA A 97 -10.92 14.47 -10.55
N HIS A 98 -9.83 13.74 -10.83
CA HIS A 98 -9.45 13.38 -12.19
C HIS A 98 -10.52 12.53 -12.89
N SER A 99 -11.05 11.51 -12.22
CA SER A 99 -12.12 10.68 -12.79
C SER A 99 -13.36 11.51 -13.12
N ILE A 100 -13.84 12.33 -12.17
CA ILE A 100 -15.03 13.18 -12.39
C ILE A 100 -14.79 14.16 -13.54
N ALA A 101 -13.62 14.79 -13.59
CA ALA A 101 -13.29 15.75 -14.64
C ALA A 101 -13.21 15.10 -16.04
N LYS A 102 -12.81 13.83 -16.13
CA LYS A 102 -12.63 13.11 -17.40
C LYS A 102 -13.90 12.42 -17.90
N THR A 103 -14.69 11.82 -17.01
CA THR A 103 -15.83 10.98 -17.39
C THR A 103 -17.17 11.48 -16.87
N GLY A 104 -17.19 12.49 -16.00
CA GLY A 104 -18.40 12.89 -15.26
C GLY A 104 -18.81 11.86 -14.19
N SER A 105 -18.01 10.82 -13.95
CA SER A 105 -18.31 9.69 -13.06
C SER A 105 -17.07 9.25 -12.27
N LEU A 106 -17.13 8.13 -11.54
CA LEU A 106 -15.97 7.54 -10.85
C LEU A 106 -15.37 6.33 -11.59
N ASP A 107 -15.65 6.19 -12.88
CA ASP A 107 -15.27 5.00 -13.66
C ASP A 107 -13.75 4.86 -13.78
N LEU A 108 -13.00 5.97 -13.72
CA LEU A 108 -11.53 5.98 -13.73
C LEU A 108 -10.93 6.12 -12.33
N TYR A 109 -11.70 6.02 -11.25
CA TYR A 109 -11.18 6.34 -9.92
C TYR A 109 -10.08 5.37 -9.47
N GLU A 110 -10.31 4.06 -9.58
CA GLU A 110 -9.31 3.03 -9.21
C GLU A 110 -8.09 3.08 -10.14
N SER A 111 -8.28 3.24 -11.45
CA SER A 111 -7.16 3.33 -12.41
C SER A 111 -6.34 4.60 -12.22
N SER A 112 -6.98 5.75 -12.01
CA SER A 112 -6.29 7.02 -11.71
C SER A 112 -5.48 6.93 -10.42
N PHE A 113 -6.03 6.25 -9.40
CA PHE A 113 -5.33 6.03 -8.15
C PHE A 113 -4.15 5.07 -8.31
N ALA A 114 -4.31 3.99 -9.08
CA ALA A 114 -3.23 3.08 -9.45
C ALA A 114 -2.11 3.81 -10.20
N GLU A 115 -2.44 4.66 -11.18
CA GLU A 115 -1.45 5.43 -11.92
C GLU A 115 -0.63 6.35 -11.00
N LEU A 116 -1.28 7.03 -10.04
CA LEU A 116 -0.62 7.87 -9.04
C LEU A 116 0.32 7.08 -8.13
N LEU A 117 -0.09 5.91 -7.66
CA LEU A 117 0.76 5.05 -6.84
C LEU A 117 2.01 4.61 -7.59
N ILE A 118 1.85 4.28 -8.88
CA ILE A 118 2.97 3.80 -9.68
C ILE A 118 3.85 4.95 -10.18
N ASP A 119 3.29 6.15 -10.38
CA ASP A 119 4.06 7.38 -10.52
C ASP A 119 4.97 7.59 -9.30
N LEU A 120 4.45 7.39 -8.07
CA LEU A 120 5.25 7.49 -6.86
C LEU A 120 6.37 6.43 -6.79
N VAL A 121 6.09 5.17 -7.13
CA VAL A 121 7.12 4.10 -7.17
C VAL A 121 8.22 4.39 -8.21
N SER A 122 7.88 5.06 -9.31
CA SER A 122 8.89 5.49 -10.30
C SER A 122 9.80 6.59 -9.76
N ALA A 123 9.32 7.42 -8.84
CA ALA A 123 10.08 8.53 -8.25
C ALA A 123 10.87 8.13 -7.00
N VAL A 124 10.33 7.24 -6.18
CA VAL A 124 10.90 6.83 -4.88
C VAL A 124 10.87 5.32 -4.77
N ARG A 125 12.02 4.74 -4.43
CA ARG A 125 12.14 3.31 -4.12
C ARG A 125 12.90 3.13 -2.80
N PRO A 126 12.32 2.41 -1.83
CA PRO A 126 13.06 1.96 -0.65
C PRO A 126 14.19 1.02 -1.07
N ASP A 127 15.29 1.05 -0.33
CA ASP A 127 16.39 0.08 -0.46
C ASP A 127 15.96 -1.30 0.05
N LEU A 128 15.08 -1.33 1.04
CA LEU A 128 14.50 -2.54 1.60
C LEU A 128 13.03 -2.32 1.96
N CYS A 129 12.19 -3.25 1.53
CA CYS A 129 10.78 -3.36 1.86
C CYS A 129 10.61 -4.52 2.84
N VAL A 130 9.90 -4.31 3.95
CA VAL A 130 9.63 -5.32 4.98
C VAL A 130 8.18 -5.25 5.39
N VAL A 131 7.32 -6.06 4.76
CA VAL A 131 5.92 -6.15 5.18
C VAL A 131 5.84 -6.95 6.48
N GLU A 132 5.38 -6.29 7.54
CA GLU A 132 5.16 -6.91 8.85
C GLU A 132 3.71 -7.43 8.96
N GLY A 133 3.59 -8.76 9.01
CA GLY A 133 2.32 -9.48 9.07
C GLY A 133 2.12 -10.35 10.31
N VAL A 134 2.91 -10.21 11.38
CA VAL A 134 2.72 -10.94 12.65
C VAL A 134 1.24 -10.94 13.04
N VAL A 135 0.65 -9.74 12.98
CA VAL A 135 -0.80 -9.54 12.93
C VAL A 135 -1.15 -8.73 11.68
N GLY A 136 -1.82 -9.37 10.72
CA GLY A 136 -2.42 -8.70 9.58
C GLY A 136 -3.82 -8.18 9.90
N ARG A 137 -4.35 -7.29 9.05
CA ARG A 137 -5.73 -6.79 9.17
C ARG A 137 -6.44 -6.76 7.84
N ASP A 138 -7.62 -7.35 7.78
CA ASP A 138 -8.44 -7.33 6.58
C ASP A 138 -9.61 -6.33 6.70
N GLY A 139 -10.56 -6.35 5.75
CA GLY A 139 -11.73 -5.47 5.73
C GLY A 139 -11.55 -4.16 4.94
N THR A 140 -11.89 -3.03 5.56
CA THR A 140 -11.97 -1.70 4.94
C THR A 140 -10.73 -0.83 5.11
N ALA A 141 -9.68 -1.35 5.74
CA ALA A 141 -8.55 -0.60 6.32
C ALA A 141 -8.83 0.29 7.54
N PHE A 142 -10.08 0.62 7.85
CA PHE A 142 -10.40 1.51 8.96
C PHE A 142 -11.02 0.72 10.11
N HIS A 143 -12.26 1.07 10.44
CA HIS A 143 -12.97 0.58 11.61
C HIS A 143 -13.56 -0.82 11.43
N ARG A 144 -13.74 -1.28 10.17
CA ARG A 144 -14.34 -2.59 9.87
C ARG A 144 -13.31 -3.55 9.29
N GLY A 145 -13.20 -4.73 9.87
CA GLY A 145 -12.18 -5.72 9.55
C GLY A 145 -11.79 -6.56 10.76
N GLU A 146 -11.15 -7.71 10.52
CA GLU A 146 -10.63 -8.58 11.55
C GLU A 146 -9.10 -8.61 11.54
N ASN A 147 -8.53 -8.89 12.70
CA ASN A 147 -7.10 -9.13 12.81
C ASN A 147 -6.84 -10.62 12.54
N LEU A 148 -5.87 -10.90 11.68
CA LEU A 148 -5.45 -12.24 11.30
C LEU A 148 -4.04 -12.45 11.83
N ARG A 149 -3.84 -13.49 12.65
CA ARG A 149 -2.51 -13.88 13.10
C ARG A 149 -1.84 -14.66 11.97
N THR A 150 -0.98 -13.99 11.20
CA THR A 150 -0.32 -14.64 10.06
C THR A 150 1.11 -15.07 10.37
N TRP A 151 1.72 -14.51 11.43
CA TRP A 151 3.10 -14.82 11.84
C TRP A 151 4.12 -14.72 10.69
N THR A 152 3.82 -13.89 9.69
CA THR A 152 4.60 -13.80 8.45
C THR A 152 5.25 -12.44 8.31
N VAL A 153 6.48 -12.43 7.83
CA VAL A 153 7.18 -11.24 7.33
C VAL A 153 7.61 -11.51 5.89
N VAL A 154 7.39 -10.53 5.01
CA VAL A 154 7.86 -10.62 3.61
C VAL A 154 8.81 -9.47 3.38
N ALA A 155 10.03 -9.76 2.93
CA ALA A 155 11.04 -8.76 2.68
C ALA A 155 11.67 -8.87 1.29
N GLY A 156 12.06 -7.75 0.71
CA GLY A 156 12.70 -7.68 -0.60
C GLY A 156 13.09 -6.26 -0.99
N ARG A 157 13.70 -6.09 -2.15
CA ARG A 157 14.23 -4.78 -2.61
C ARG A 157 13.37 -4.08 -3.65
N ASN A 158 12.28 -4.70 -4.10
CA ASN A 158 11.37 -4.10 -5.05
C ASN A 158 9.96 -4.05 -4.43
N PRO A 159 9.38 -2.86 -4.19
CA PRO A 159 8.10 -2.73 -3.51
C PRO A 159 6.96 -3.40 -4.28
N VAL A 160 6.97 -3.33 -5.62
CA VAL A 160 5.94 -3.97 -6.47
C VAL A 160 6.00 -5.48 -6.34
N THR A 161 7.21 -6.07 -6.40
CA THR A 161 7.39 -7.51 -6.28
C THR A 161 7.06 -8.02 -4.88
N VAL A 162 7.46 -7.28 -3.84
CA VAL A 162 7.10 -7.60 -2.45
C VAL A 162 5.59 -7.53 -2.25
N ASP A 163 4.94 -6.48 -2.75
CA ASP A 163 3.50 -6.32 -2.68
C ASP A 163 2.76 -7.44 -3.43
N ALA A 164 3.22 -7.80 -4.62
CA ALA A 164 2.62 -8.88 -5.41
C ALA A 164 2.72 -10.23 -4.71
N TYR A 165 3.92 -10.59 -4.22
CA TYR A 165 4.11 -11.83 -3.49
C TYR A 165 3.29 -11.85 -2.20
N THR A 166 3.30 -10.75 -1.45
CA THR A 166 2.50 -10.63 -0.23
C THR A 166 1.00 -10.73 -0.52
N SER A 167 0.51 -10.06 -1.57
CA SER A 167 -0.89 -10.14 -1.98
C SER A 167 -1.30 -11.56 -2.37
N TYR A 168 -0.39 -12.30 -3.01
CA TYR A 168 -0.58 -13.71 -3.32
C TYR A 168 -0.72 -14.57 -2.05
N LEU A 169 0.13 -14.34 -1.04
CA LEU A 169 0.03 -15.02 0.26
C LEU A 169 -1.24 -14.66 1.02
N MET A 170 -1.69 -13.41 0.92
CA MET A 170 -2.97 -12.96 1.49
C MET A 170 -4.18 -13.67 0.86
N GLY A 171 -4.02 -14.31 -0.30
CA GLY A 171 -5.08 -15.03 -1.03
C GLY A 171 -5.61 -14.28 -2.26
N PHE A 172 -4.97 -13.18 -2.65
CA PHE A 172 -5.37 -12.39 -3.81
C PHE A 172 -4.62 -12.78 -5.09
N LYS A 173 -5.22 -12.49 -6.25
CA LYS A 173 -4.61 -12.58 -7.58
C LYS A 173 -3.86 -11.27 -7.84
N PRO A 174 -2.51 -11.24 -7.86
CA PRO A 174 -1.76 -10.00 -8.04
C PRO A 174 -2.17 -9.22 -9.30
N ARG A 175 -2.37 -9.92 -10.42
CA ARG A 175 -2.84 -9.34 -11.70
C ARG A 175 -4.22 -8.68 -11.64
N ALA A 176 -5.07 -9.05 -10.68
CA ALA A 176 -6.38 -8.44 -10.51
C ALA A 176 -6.31 -7.13 -9.71
N ILE A 177 -5.21 -6.86 -9.00
CA ILE A 177 -5.02 -5.65 -8.21
C ILE A 177 -4.58 -4.51 -9.14
N PRO A 178 -5.33 -3.38 -9.21
CA PRO A 178 -5.11 -2.35 -10.23
C PRO A 178 -3.68 -1.79 -10.29
N TYR A 179 -3.09 -1.46 -9.15
CA TYR A 179 -1.75 -0.86 -9.10
C TYR A 179 -0.64 -1.85 -9.45
N LEU A 180 -0.80 -3.14 -9.14
CA LEU A 180 0.17 -4.17 -9.52
C LEU A 180 0.14 -4.41 -11.03
N ARG A 181 -1.05 -4.46 -11.63
CA ARG A 181 -1.19 -4.53 -13.09
C ARG A 181 -0.54 -3.33 -13.77
N GLU A 182 -0.82 -2.12 -13.27
CA GLU A 182 -0.21 -0.89 -13.76
C GLU A 182 1.33 -0.92 -13.66
N ALA A 183 1.87 -1.46 -12.56
CA ALA A 183 3.31 -1.60 -12.37
C ALA A 183 3.95 -2.62 -13.34
N GLU A 184 3.28 -3.74 -13.60
CA GLU A 184 3.70 -4.75 -14.58
C GLU A 184 3.74 -4.14 -15.99
N GLU A 185 2.70 -3.42 -16.38
CA GLU A 185 2.61 -2.75 -17.69
C GLU A 185 3.73 -1.72 -17.90
N ARG A 186 4.23 -1.11 -16.81
CA ARG A 186 5.37 -0.19 -16.83
C ARG A 186 6.73 -0.87 -16.60
N GLY A 187 6.77 -2.18 -16.39
CA GLY A 187 8.01 -2.92 -16.13
C GLY A 187 8.71 -2.55 -14.82
N LEU A 188 7.96 -2.16 -13.79
CA LEU A 188 8.51 -1.67 -12.51
C LEU A 188 8.69 -2.76 -11.45
N GLY A 189 8.24 -3.98 -11.72
CA GLY A 189 8.45 -5.16 -10.88
C GLY A 189 7.79 -6.41 -11.46
N GLU A 190 8.28 -7.58 -11.05
CA GLU A 190 7.63 -8.86 -11.35
C GLU A 190 6.43 -9.06 -10.40
N ILE A 191 5.27 -9.40 -10.96
CA ILE A 191 4.03 -9.61 -10.19
C ILE A 191 3.52 -11.05 -10.26
N GLU A 192 4.08 -11.88 -11.13
CA GLU A 192 3.71 -13.28 -11.29
C GLU A 192 4.39 -14.13 -10.20
N PRO A 193 3.65 -14.67 -9.21
CA PRO A 193 4.25 -15.36 -8.07
C PRO A 193 5.17 -16.52 -8.46
N GLY A 194 4.85 -17.24 -9.55
CA GLY A 194 5.68 -18.34 -10.05
C GLY A 194 7.04 -17.92 -10.61
N ARG A 195 7.23 -16.62 -10.92
CA ARG A 195 8.49 -16.05 -11.42
C ARG A 195 9.30 -15.36 -10.32
N ILE A 196 8.69 -15.10 -9.18
CA ILE A 196 9.35 -14.47 -8.03
C ILE A 196 10.22 -15.52 -7.32
N ARG A 197 11.53 -15.26 -7.25
CA ARG A 197 12.45 -16.08 -6.47
C ARG A 197 12.33 -15.72 -4.99
N ALA A 198 11.69 -16.57 -4.22
CA ALA A 198 11.55 -16.41 -2.77
C ALA A 198 12.38 -17.47 -2.03
N ARG A 199 13.06 -17.05 -0.96
CA ARG A 199 13.62 -17.95 0.06
C ARG A 199 12.66 -17.96 1.23
N ILE A 200 12.22 -19.15 1.64
CA ILE A 200 11.26 -19.33 2.72
C ILE A 200 12.00 -19.93 3.91
N GLU A 201 11.86 -19.30 5.07
CA GLU A 201 12.33 -19.82 6.35
C GLU A 201 11.13 -19.95 7.29
N GLY A 202 11.11 -21.03 8.09
CA GLY A 202 9.99 -21.34 8.99
C GLY A 202 8.97 -22.29 8.36
N ASP A 203 7.72 -22.19 8.81
CA ASP A 203 6.64 -23.09 8.40
C ASP A 203 6.24 -22.88 6.93
N PRO A 204 5.74 -23.93 6.25
CA PRO A 204 5.20 -23.80 4.91
C PRO A 204 4.08 -22.75 4.82
N LEU A 205 4.14 -21.93 3.78
CA LEU A 205 3.11 -20.93 3.50
C LEU A 205 1.77 -21.62 3.14
N PRO A 206 0.62 -21.04 3.53
CA PRO A 206 -0.68 -21.63 3.26
C PRO A 206 -0.96 -21.72 1.75
N SER A 207 -1.32 -22.90 1.25
CA SER A 207 -1.58 -23.16 -0.17
C SER A 207 -2.74 -22.34 -0.74
N GLU A 208 -3.81 -22.18 0.05
CA GLU A 208 -5.01 -21.40 -0.28
C GLU A 208 -4.87 -19.90 0.04
N GLY A 209 -3.75 -19.49 0.64
CA GLY A 209 -3.55 -18.16 1.18
C GLY A 209 -4.09 -17.97 2.60
N MET A 210 -3.85 -16.79 3.17
CA MET A 210 -4.13 -16.47 4.58
C MET A 210 -5.58 -16.01 4.85
N GLY A 211 -6.46 -16.07 3.84
CA GLY A 211 -7.88 -15.79 4.00
C GLY A 211 -8.24 -14.31 4.19
N PHE A 212 -7.41 -13.37 3.73
CA PHE A 212 -7.75 -11.94 3.79
C PHE A 212 -8.94 -11.63 2.89
N GLN A 213 -9.80 -10.71 3.36
CA GLN A 213 -10.96 -10.23 2.62
C GLN A 213 -11.01 -8.70 2.58
N VAL A 214 -11.51 -8.12 1.49
CA VAL A 214 -11.64 -6.66 1.31
C VAL A 214 -13.10 -6.27 1.31
N ILE A 215 -13.49 -5.33 2.17
CA ILE A 215 -14.87 -4.83 2.19
C ILE A 215 -15.01 -3.64 1.22
N SER A 216 -15.93 -3.77 0.26
CA SER A 216 -16.33 -2.69 -0.63
C SER A 216 -17.14 -1.63 0.12
N TRP A 217 -16.77 -0.35 -0.05
CA TRP A 217 -17.35 0.78 0.66
C TRP A 217 -18.58 1.40 -0.02
N ASP A 218 -18.71 1.20 -1.32
CA ASP A 218 -19.76 1.80 -2.16
C ASP A 218 -20.41 0.78 -3.10
N GLY A 219 -20.07 -0.51 -2.94
CA GLY A 219 -20.56 -1.59 -3.78
C GLY A 219 -19.94 -1.63 -5.18
N ARG A 220 -18.94 -0.78 -5.50
CA ARG A 220 -18.27 -0.77 -6.81
C ARG A 220 -17.06 -1.68 -6.86
N ASN A 221 -16.43 -1.93 -5.72
CA ASN A 221 -15.42 -2.96 -5.61
C ASN A 221 -16.09 -4.33 -5.64
N HIS A 222 -15.59 -5.20 -6.53
CA HIS A 222 -16.00 -6.57 -6.80
C HIS A 222 -14.97 -7.53 -6.20
N PRO A 223 -15.04 -7.84 -4.89
CA PRO A 223 -13.96 -8.52 -4.18
C PRO A 223 -13.76 -9.97 -4.63
N GLU A 224 -14.76 -10.56 -5.28
CA GLU A 224 -14.72 -11.85 -5.97
C GLU A 224 -13.67 -11.88 -7.11
N LEU A 225 -13.44 -10.74 -7.78
CA LEU A 225 -12.45 -10.64 -8.86
C LEU A 225 -11.01 -10.77 -8.35
N TYR A 226 -10.79 -10.37 -7.10
CA TYR A 226 -9.45 -10.33 -6.52
C TYR A 226 -9.01 -11.68 -5.93
N ARG A 227 -9.90 -12.63 -5.66
CA ARG A 227 -9.58 -13.85 -4.91
C ARG A 227 -9.01 -14.98 -5.77
N ARG A 228 -8.11 -15.78 -5.17
CA ARG A 228 -7.54 -17.00 -5.79
C ARG A 228 -8.44 -18.24 -5.66
N SER A 229 -9.14 -18.39 -4.53
CA SER A 229 -9.98 -19.56 -4.21
C SER A 229 -11.43 -19.13 -3.94
N PRO A 230 -12.44 -19.97 -4.27
CA PRO A 230 -13.86 -19.71 -3.99
C PRO A 230 -14.24 -19.82 -2.49
N ALA A 231 -13.36 -19.42 -1.58
CA ALA A 231 -13.62 -19.41 -0.15
C ALA A 231 -14.91 -18.63 0.18
N SER A 232 -15.70 -19.14 1.14
CA SER A 232 -16.90 -18.49 1.64
C SER A 232 -16.56 -17.06 2.08
N TRP A 233 -17.26 -16.09 1.50
CA TRP A 233 -17.07 -14.69 1.85
C TRP A 233 -17.65 -14.44 3.25
N LYS A 234 -16.82 -13.95 4.18
CA LYS A 234 -17.20 -13.73 5.57
C LYS A 234 -17.94 -12.41 5.76
N TYR A 235 -17.78 -11.47 4.81
CA TYR A 235 -18.53 -10.24 4.76
C TYR A 235 -19.73 -10.40 3.82
N PRO A 236 -20.86 -9.71 4.03
CA PRO A 236 -21.96 -9.65 3.06
C PRO A 236 -21.48 -9.21 1.67
N GLU A 237 -21.99 -9.86 0.63
CA GLU A 237 -21.83 -9.39 -0.76
C GLU A 237 -22.69 -8.14 -0.97
N GLY A 238 -22.05 -7.03 -1.37
CA GLY A 238 -22.75 -5.82 -1.80
C GLY A 238 -23.32 -4.94 -0.67
N LYS A 239 -23.17 -3.63 -0.88
CA LYS A 239 -23.78 -2.50 -0.15
C LYS A 239 -23.57 -2.48 1.36
N PHE A 240 -22.36 -2.16 1.78
CA PHE A 240 -22.20 -1.43 3.03
C PHE A 240 -22.41 0.06 2.79
N GLN A 241 -23.58 0.58 3.20
CA GLN A 241 -23.77 2.01 3.41
C GLN A 241 -23.14 2.40 4.76
N ARG A 242 -22.58 3.62 4.82
CA ARG A 242 -21.92 4.19 6.00
C ARG A 242 -22.72 3.98 7.27
#